data_AF-A0A1G8AR15-F1
#
_entry.id   AF-A0A1G8AR15-F1
#
_cell.length_a   1.000
_cell.length_b   1.000
_cell.length_c   1.000
_cell.angle_alpha   90.00
_cell.angle_beta   90.00
_cell.angle_gamma   90.00
#
_symmetry.space_group_name_H-M   'P 1'
#
loop_
_entity.id
_entity.type
_entity.pdbx_description
1 polymer ?
#
loop_
_entity_poly.entity_id
_entity_poly.type
_entity_poly.pdbx_seq_one_letter_code
_entity_poly.pdbx_strand_id
1 'polypeptide(L)'
;MKSKLVIGVMGSIIAVSLSIATAHAFTIDTFLDSAKQGSLELPSSGDADELAFIRNATGDNTLTLDFKIDTINPSLVALSNGTDSWYIDVAPEEPGFFLLKFGVPNNSSLDTHYVFQNIGELTKLVWSNGQVNNLTGGDCGINGSPNSCNIGRLSHYVGTNGGGGGGGSEVPEPASLLLLGAGLMSMVFARRRNWV
;
A
#
# COMPACT_ATOMS: atom_id res chain seq x y z
N MET A 1 11.20 48.99 -58.61
CA MET A 1 10.21 48.98 -57.51
C MET A 1 10.38 47.68 -56.74
N LYS A 2 10.38 47.77 -55.41
CA LYS A 2 10.62 46.69 -54.45
C LYS A 2 9.34 45.90 -54.22
N SER A 3 9.39 44.58 -54.17
CA SER A 3 8.50 43.80 -53.32
C SER A 3 9.25 42.58 -52.80
N LYS A 4 9.47 42.57 -51.48
CA LYS A 4 10.07 41.48 -50.72
C LYS A 4 8.98 40.43 -50.50
N LEU A 5 9.22 39.18 -50.87
CA LEU A 5 8.32 38.08 -50.51
C LEU A 5 8.74 37.53 -49.14
N VAL A 6 7.71 37.34 -48.31
CA VAL A 6 7.74 37.13 -46.87
C VAL A 6 8.11 35.69 -46.51
N ILE A 7 8.83 35.58 -45.39
CA ILE A 7 9.27 34.39 -44.67
C ILE A 7 8.08 33.50 -44.27
N GLY A 8 8.14 32.20 -44.58
CA GLY A 8 7.27 31.17 -44.01
C GLY A 8 8.07 30.23 -43.12
N VAL A 9 8.06 30.49 -41.81
CA VAL A 9 8.65 29.61 -40.78
C VAL A 9 7.81 28.34 -40.67
N MET A 10 8.35 27.18 -41.05
CA MET A 10 7.80 25.87 -40.67
C MET A 10 8.04 25.67 -39.17
N GLY A 11 7.05 26.01 -38.35
CA GLY A 11 7.02 25.66 -36.93
C GLY A 11 6.55 24.22 -36.76
N SER A 12 7.47 23.30 -36.47
CA SER A 12 7.13 21.98 -35.96
C SER A 12 6.65 22.12 -34.52
N ILE A 13 5.34 22.02 -34.31
CA ILE A 13 4.75 21.88 -32.97
C ILE A 13 5.00 20.43 -32.53
N ILE A 14 6.02 20.21 -31.72
CA ILE A 14 6.16 18.96 -30.97
C ILE A 14 5.17 19.04 -29.80
N ALA A 15 4.01 18.41 -29.96
CA ALA A 15 3.08 18.21 -28.87
C ALA A 15 3.67 17.17 -27.91
N VAL A 16 4.28 17.63 -26.82
CA VAL A 16 4.66 16.75 -25.70
C VAL A 16 3.37 16.45 -24.94
N SER A 17 2.78 15.29 -25.20
CA SER A 17 1.72 14.73 -24.36
C SER A 17 2.33 14.36 -23.00
N LEU A 18 2.16 15.23 -22.01
CA LEU A 18 2.41 14.89 -20.61
C LEU A 18 1.36 13.86 -20.18
N SER A 19 1.71 12.58 -20.27
CA SER A 19 1.02 11.52 -19.56
C SER A 19 1.21 11.78 -18.07
N ILE A 20 0.19 12.33 -17.41
CA ILE A 20 0.16 12.38 -15.94
C ILE A 20 0.06 10.92 -15.52
N ALA A 21 1.16 10.35 -15.01
CA ALA A 21 1.11 9.06 -14.35
C ALA A 21 0.21 9.22 -13.13
N THR A 22 -1.04 8.77 -13.25
CA THR A 22 -1.88 8.55 -12.07
C THR A 22 -1.17 7.51 -11.22
N ALA A 23 -0.81 7.87 -9.98
CA ALA A 23 -0.35 6.88 -9.01
C ALA A 23 -1.39 5.77 -8.95
N HIS A 24 -1.02 4.56 -9.36
CA HIS A 24 -1.93 3.43 -9.37
C HIS A 24 -2.18 3.04 -7.91
N ALA A 25 -3.44 3.09 -7.46
CA ALA A 25 -3.82 2.54 -6.17
C ALA A 25 -4.00 1.03 -6.32
N PHE A 26 -3.46 0.26 -5.37
CA PHE A 26 -3.68 -1.18 -5.25
C PHE A 26 -5.13 -1.48 -4.88
N THR A 27 -5.59 -2.66 -5.27
CA THR A 27 -6.94 -3.12 -4.98
C THR A 27 -7.09 -3.39 -3.48
N ILE A 28 -8.18 -2.88 -2.88
CA ILE A 28 -8.47 -3.10 -1.46
C ILE A 28 -8.82 -4.59 -1.23
N ASP A 29 -8.22 -5.18 -0.19
CA ASP A 29 -8.48 -6.57 0.18
C ASP A 29 -9.85 -6.75 0.82
N THR A 30 -10.34 -7.99 0.78
CA THR A 30 -11.68 -8.31 1.29
C THR A 30 -11.65 -8.38 2.81
N PHE A 31 -12.42 -7.51 3.46
CA PHE A 31 -12.66 -7.59 4.90
C PHE A 31 -13.54 -8.79 5.23
N LEU A 32 -13.15 -9.57 6.22
CA LEU A 32 -13.87 -10.77 6.65
C LEU A 32 -14.55 -10.58 8.00
N ASP A 33 -13.79 -10.16 9.02
CA ASP A 33 -14.28 -10.08 10.40
C ASP A 33 -13.44 -9.13 11.26
N SER A 34 -14.00 -8.67 12.37
CA SER A 34 -13.30 -7.85 13.37
C SER A 34 -13.73 -8.19 14.79
N ALA A 35 -12.79 -8.06 15.73
CA ALA A 35 -13.06 -8.31 17.13
C ALA A 35 -12.24 -7.40 18.06
N LYS A 36 -12.83 -7.09 19.20
CA LYS A 36 -12.15 -6.44 20.32
C LYS A 36 -11.39 -7.45 21.17
N GLN A 37 -10.11 -7.20 21.40
CA GLN A 37 -9.30 -7.97 22.34
C GLN A 37 -9.91 -7.94 23.76
N GLY A 38 -9.98 -9.10 24.39
CA GLY A 38 -10.65 -9.32 25.67
C GLY A 38 -12.14 -9.64 25.54
N SER A 39 -12.66 -9.79 24.31
CA SER A 39 -14.00 -10.35 24.07
C SER A 39 -13.98 -11.88 24.22
N LEU A 40 -15.16 -12.49 24.13
CA LEU A 40 -15.29 -13.95 24.08
C LEU A 40 -14.70 -14.54 22.79
N GLU A 41 -14.73 -13.78 21.70
CA GLU A 41 -14.25 -14.20 20.38
C GLU A 41 -12.73 -14.08 20.26
N LEU A 42 -12.13 -13.09 20.94
CA LEU A 42 -10.69 -12.88 20.96
C LEU A 42 -10.20 -12.53 22.38
N PRO A 43 -9.91 -13.54 23.22
CA PRO A 43 -9.52 -13.32 24.62
C PRO A 43 -8.19 -12.56 24.76
N SER A 44 -7.21 -12.83 23.90
CA SER A 44 -5.89 -12.18 23.91
C SER A 44 -5.33 -11.99 22.50
N SER A 45 -4.17 -11.33 22.40
CA SER A 45 -3.37 -11.22 21.16
C SER A 45 -2.22 -12.23 21.10
N GLY A 46 -2.36 -13.34 21.83
CA GLY A 46 -1.46 -14.47 21.69
C GLY A 46 -1.70 -15.16 20.35
N ASP A 47 -0.64 -15.73 19.76
CA ASP A 47 -0.69 -16.34 18.43
C ASP A 47 -1.77 -17.43 18.31
N ALA A 48 -2.02 -18.18 19.39
CA ALA A 48 -3.07 -19.19 19.44
C ALA A 48 -4.48 -18.59 19.31
N ASP A 49 -4.75 -17.47 19.98
CA ASP A 49 -6.04 -16.79 19.94
C ASP A 49 -6.24 -16.07 18.61
N GLU A 50 -5.19 -15.41 18.10
CA GLU A 50 -5.22 -14.76 16.79
C GLU A 50 -5.44 -15.77 15.66
N LEU A 51 -4.76 -16.93 15.70
CA LEU A 51 -4.97 -18.00 14.73
C LEU A 51 -6.38 -18.60 14.85
N ALA A 52 -6.87 -18.83 16.06
CA ALA A 52 -8.24 -19.32 16.26
C ALA A 52 -9.28 -18.35 15.70
N PHE A 53 -9.06 -17.04 15.89
CA PHE A 53 -9.93 -16.01 15.33
C PHE A 53 -9.90 -15.99 13.80
N ILE A 54 -8.72 -16.07 13.17
CA ILE A 54 -8.61 -16.16 11.70
C ILE A 54 -9.32 -17.41 11.17
N ARG A 55 -9.12 -18.58 11.80
CA ARG A 55 -9.80 -19.83 11.40
C ARG A 55 -11.32 -19.72 11.52
N ASN A 56 -11.81 -19.03 12.55
CA ASN A 56 -13.24 -18.78 12.72
C ASN A 56 -13.79 -17.85 11.64
N ALA A 57 -13.10 -16.73 11.36
CA ALA A 57 -13.49 -15.75 10.36
C ALA A 57 -13.50 -16.34 8.92
N THR A 58 -12.61 -17.29 8.65
CA THR A 58 -12.43 -17.90 7.31
C THR A 58 -13.21 -19.20 7.14
N GLY A 59 -13.55 -19.89 8.23
CA GLY A 59 -14.10 -21.24 8.21
C GLY A 59 -13.07 -22.33 7.89
N ASP A 60 -11.78 -21.99 7.80
CA ASP A 60 -10.69 -22.93 7.48
C ASP A 60 -9.84 -23.25 8.71
N ASN A 61 -10.03 -24.45 9.27
CA ASN A 61 -9.28 -24.93 10.43
C ASN A 61 -7.87 -25.44 10.11
N THR A 62 -7.48 -25.50 8.83
CA THR A 62 -6.17 -26.00 8.40
C THR A 62 -5.09 -24.91 8.39
N LEU A 63 -5.49 -23.63 8.44
CA LEU A 63 -4.58 -22.49 8.42
C LEU A 63 -3.56 -22.56 9.55
N THR A 64 -2.34 -22.15 9.27
CA THR A 64 -1.29 -21.93 10.27
C THR A 64 -0.80 -20.49 10.19
N LEU A 65 -0.41 -19.93 11.34
CA LEU A 65 0.23 -18.61 11.38
C LEU A 65 1.67 -18.76 10.88
N ASP A 66 2.00 -18.02 9.82
CA ASP A 66 3.28 -18.13 9.13
C ASP A 66 4.28 -17.10 9.67
N PHE A 67 3.81 -15.84 9.77
CA PHE A 67 4.61 -14.75 10.28
C PHE A 67 3.80 -13.82 11.17
N LYS A 68 4.52 -13.13 12.05
CA LYS A 68 4.04 -12.03 12.89
C LYS A 68 5.08 -10.93 12.89
N ILE A 69 4.65 -9.73 12.54
CA ILE A 69 5.52 -8.56 12.46
C ILE A 69 4.97 -7.49 13.41
N ASP A 70 5.65 -7.31 14.54
CA ASP A 70 5.31 -6.40 15.63
C ASP A 70 6.37 -5.33 15.90
N THR A 71 7.49 -5.39 15.16
CA THR A 71 8.59 -4.44 15.30
C THR A 71 8.35 -3.22 14.41
N ILE A 72 8.02 -2.10 15.05
CA ILE A 72 7.87 -0.79 14.39
C ILE A 72 9.21 -0.35 13.83
N ASN A 73 9.27 -0.16 12.51
CA ASN A 73 10.41 0.36 11.74
C ASN A 73 11.75 -0.41 11.97
N PRO A 74 12.33 -1.08 10.95
CA PRO A 74 11.99 -1.01 9.53
C PRO A 74 10.95 -2.05 9.07
N SER A 75 10.52 -2.97 9.94
CA SER A 75 9.76 -4.15 9.52
C SER A 75 8.26 -3.89 9.34
N LEU A 76 7.67 -3.07 10.21
CA LEU A 76 6.27 -2.62 10.11
C LEU A 76 6.23 -1.24 9.45
N VAL A 77 6.09 -1.21 8.12
CA VAL A 77 5.98 0.03 7.33
C VAL A 77 4.71 -0.04 6.49
N ALA A 78 3.73 0.78 6.85
CA ALA A 78 2.53 0.99 6.07
C ALA A 78 2.67 2.26 5.23
N LEU A 79 2.33 2.16 3.96
CA LEU A 79 2.44 3.22 2.96
C LEU A 79 1.05 3.63 2.48
N SER A 80 0.90 4.88 2.05
CA SER A 80 -0.37 5.40 1.54
C SER A 80 -0.71 4.76 0.20
N ASN A 81 -1.92 4.21 0.09
CA ASN A 81 -2.52 3.70 -1.14
C ASN A 81 -3.53 4.72 -1.75
N GLY A 82 -3.28 6.02 -1.55
CA GLY A 82 -4.23 7.09 -1.85
C GLY A 82 -4.74 7.78 -0.58
N THR A 83 -5.88 8.48 -0.68
CA THR A 83 -6.38 9.34 0.42
C THR A 83 -6.90 8.54 1.62
N ASP A 84 -7.57 7.41 1.36
CA ASP A 84 -8.33 6.70 2.39
C ASP A 84 -7.97 5.21 2.50
N SER A 85 -6.76 4.86 2.09
CA SER A 85 -6.27 3.48 2.17
C SER A 85 -4.76 3.40 2.33
N TRP A 86 -4.33 2.24 2.82
CA TRP A 86 -2.96 1.93 3.17
C TRP A 86 -2.60 0.56 2.63
N TYR A 87 -1.30 0.33 2.46
CA TYR A 87 -0.78 -0.98 2.14
C TYR A 87 0.52 -1.28 2.89
N ILE A 88 0.82 -2.56 3.06
CA ILE A 88 2.13 -3.06 3.50
C ILE A 88 2.73 -3.88 2.37
N ASP A 89 3.98 -3.59 2.01
CA ASP A 89 4.77 -4.40 1.10
C ASP A 89 5.16 -5.72 1.77
N VAL A 90 4.73 -6.82 1.17
CA VAL A 90 4.98 -8.19 1.64
C VAL A 90 5.39 -9.07 0.46
N ALA A 91 5.99 -10.23 0.71
CA ALA A 91 6.34 -11.21 -0.32
C ALA A 91 5.51 -12.52 -0.34
N PRO A 92 4.16 -12.52 -0.25
CA PRO A 92 3.36 -13.70 -0.55
C PRO A 92 3.38 -13.99 -2.04
N GLU A 93 3.77 -15.20 -2.38
CA GLU A 93 3.62 -15.77 -3.72
C GLU A 93 2.28 -16.50 -3.89
N GLU A 94 1.52 -16.66 -2.80
CA GLU A 94 0.27 -17.40 -2.71
C GLU A 94 -0.82 -16.53 -2.05
N PRO A 95 -2.10 -16.65 -2.46
CA PRO A 95 -3.22 -16.02 -1.76
C PRO A 95 -3.32 -16.51 -0.31
N GLY A 96 -3.51 -15.58 0.62
CA GLY A 96 -3.60 -15.89 2.04
C GLY A 96 -4.53 -14.95 2.81
N PHE A 97 -4.65 -15.21 4.10
CA PHE A 97 -5.36 -14.34 5.03
C PHE A 97 -4.35 -13.61 5.91
N PHE A 98 -4.67 -12.37 6.24
CA PHE A 98 -3.90 -11.59 7.18
C PHE A 98 -4.82 -10.94 8.21
N LEU A 99 -4.25 -10.63 9.36
CA LEU A 99 -4.91 -9.90 10.42
C LEU A 99 -4.08 -8.67 10.75
N LEU A 100 -4.76 -7.54 10.89
CA LEU A 100 -4.17 -6.29 11.36
C LEU A 100 -4.61 -6.04 12.79
N LYS A 101 -3.66 -5.72 13.68
CA LYS A 101 -3.96 -5.25 15.04
C LYS A 101 -3.72 -3.76 15.19
N PHE A 102 -4.69 -3.06 15.76
CA PHE A 102 -4.60 -1.65 16.10
C PHE A 102 -4.68 -1.39 17.61
N GLY A 103 -3.89 -0.42 18.06
CA GLY A 103 -3.91 0.11 19.41
C GLY A 103 -5.13 1.01 19.66
N VAL A 104 -6.02 0.52 20.51
CA VAL A 104 -7.25 1.21 20.92
C VAL A 104 -7.29 1.30 22.45
N PRO A 105 -7.78 2.41 23.05
CA PRO A 105 -7.98 2.49 24.50
C PRO A 105 -8.92 1.40 25.03
N ASN A 106 -8.62 0.86 26.21
CA ASN A 106 -9.37 -0.25 26.82
C ASN A 106 -10.88 0.01 26.96
N ASN A 107 -11.28 1.26 27.19
CA ASN A 107 -12.66 1.69 27.36
C ASN A 107 -13.39 2.03 26.05
N SER A 108 -12.73 1.86 24.90
CA SER A 108 -13.34 2.07 23.58
C SER A 108 -14.29 0.93 23.22
N SER A 109 -15.30 1.21 22.39
CA SER A 109 -16.16 0.21 21.77
C SER A 109 -15.62 -0.30 20.43
N LEU A 110 -14.47 0.21 19.99
CA LEU A 110 -13.86 -0.18 18.72
C LEU A 110 -13.16 -1.53 18.83
N ASP A 111 -13.15 -2.24 17.70
CA ASP A 111 -12.39 -3.47 17.54
C ASP A 111 -10.89 -3.18 17.47
N THR A 112 -10.10 -4.21 17.78
CA THR A 112 -8.65 -4.10 17.75
C THR A 112 -8.02 -5.00 16.70
N HIS A 113 -8.70 -6.06 16.27
CA HIS A 113 -8.18 -7.01 15.29
C HIS A 113 -9.15 -7.08 14.11
N TYR A 114 -8.62 -7.08 12.90
CA TYR A 114 -9.38 -7.07 11.65
C TYR A 114 -8.76 -8.09 10.70
N VAL A 115 -9.58 -9.02 10.21
CA VAL A 115 -9.16 -10.11 9.31
C VAL A 115 -9.53 -9.78 7.88
N PHE A 116 -8.61 -10.07 6.97
CA PHE A 116 -8.76 -9.83 5.55
C PHE A 116 -8.31 -11.03 4.72
N GLN A 117 -8.89 -11.15 3.53
CA GLN A 117 -8.41 -12.04 2.48
C GLN A 117 -7.72 -11.22 1.40
N ASN A 118 -6.48 -11.59 1.10
CA ASN A 118 -5.70 -10.94 0.06
C ASN A 118 -6.16 -11.40 -1.33
N ILE A 119 -6.76 -10.48 -2.12
CA ILE A 119 -7.46 -10.81 -3.38
C ILE A 119 -6.97 -10.02 -4.59
N GLY A 120 -6.19 -8.97 -4.37
CA GLY A 120 -5.68 -8.09 -5.43
C GLY A 120 -4.21 -8.38 -5.74
N GLU A 121 -3.36 -7.48 -5.29
CA GLU A 121 -1.92 -7.59 -5.43
C GLU A 121 -1.32 -8.46 -4.32
N LEU A 122 -0.94 -9.70 -4.66
CA LEU A 122 -0.46 -10.69 -3.67
C LEU A 122 0.75 -10.23 -2.86
N THR A 123 1.53 -9.28 -3.37
CA THR A 123 2.68 -8.68 -2.69
C THR A 123 2.33 -7.47 -1.82
N LYS A 124 1.04 -7.23 -1.58
CA LYS A 124 0.53 -6.06 -0.87
C LYS A 124 -0.59 -6.50 0.05
N LEU A 125 -0.53 -6.15 1.33
CA LEU A 125 -1.67 -6.23 2.23
C LEU A 125 -2.36 -4.87 2.20
N VAL A 126 -3.55 -4.78 1.62
CA VAL A 126 -4.18 -3.49 1.30
C VAL A 126 -5.51 -3.34 2.03
N TRP A 127 -5.69 -2.24 2.76
CA TRP A 127 -6.95 -1.97 3.46
C TRP A 127 -7.35 -0.50 3.36
N SER A 128 -8.64 -0.23 3.50
CA SER A 128 -9.19 1.12 3.60
C SER A 128 -9.38 1.57 5.04
N ASN A 129 -9.35 2.88 5.29
CA ASN A 129 -9.64 3.46 6.60
C ASN A 129 -11.02 3.02 7.10
N GLY A 130 -12.02 2.94 6.21
CA GLY A 130 -13.39 2.54 6.56
C GLY A 130 -13.52 1.11 7.08
N GLN A 131 -12.73 0.17 6.55
CA GLN A 131 -12.73 -1.23 7.02
C GLN A 131 -12.21 -1.38 8.46
N VAL A 132 -11.39 -0.43 8.93
CA VAL A 132 -10.75 -0.46 10.25
C VAL A 132 -11.27 0.66 11.16
N ASN A 133 -12.56 1.00 11.05
CA ASN A 133 -13.23 2.05 11.84
C ASN A 133 -12.46 3.40 11.87
N ASN A 134 -11.84 3.77 10.75
CA ASN A 134 -11.01 4.97 10.58
C ASN A 134 -9.79 5.04 11.53
N LEU A 135 -9.33 3.91 12.07
CA LEU A 135 -8.17 3.85 12.98
C LEU A 135 -6.85 4.29 12.32
N THR A 136 -6.73 4.17 10.99
CA THR A 136 -5.52 4.52 10.24
C THR A 136 -5.52 5.92 9.63
N GLY A 137 -6.62 6.65 9.74
CA GLY A 137 -6.73 8.01 9.23
C GLY A 137 -8.19 8.46 9.23
N GLY A 138 -8.52 9.42 10.08
CA GLY A 138 -9.86 10.01 10.15
C GLY A 138 -10.42 10.09 11.57
N ASP A 139 -11.73 10.30 11.64
CA ASP A 139 -12.46 10.35 12.90
C ASP A 139 -12.94 8.95 13.31
N CYS A 140 -12.19 8.35 14.24
CA CYS A 140 -12.51 7.07 14.85
C CYS A 140 -13.25 7.25 16.19
N GLY A 141 -13.64 8.47 16.58
CA GLY A 141 -14.33 8.74 17.85
C GLY A 141 -13.46 8.62 19.11
N ILE A 142 -12.18 8.25 18.98
CA ILE A 142 -11.25 8.20 20.11
C ILE A 142 -10.90 9.65 20.54
N ASN A 143 -10.88 9.92 21.83
CA ASN A 143 -10.48 11.21 22.42
C ASN A 143 -11.31 12.44 21.99
N GLY A 144 -12.48 12.25 21.34
CA GLY A 144 -13.40 13.35 21.02
C GLY A 144 -12.85 14.43 20.09
N SER A 145 -11.80 14.14 19.32
CA SER A 145 -11.19 15.07 18.36
C SER A 145 -11.32 14.51 16.94
N PRO A 146 -11.70 15.34 15.94
CA PRO A 146 -11.56 14.93 14.55
C PRO A 146 -10.10 14.61 14.25
N ASN A 147 -9.83 13.55 13.49
CA ASN A 147 -8.49 13.08 13.12
C ASN A 147 -7.62 12.60 14.29
N SER A 148 -8.22 12.09 15.37
CA SER A 148 -7.50 11.49 16.50
C SER A 148 -6.83 10.13 16.18
N CYS A 149 -7.12 9.59 14.99
CA CYS A 149 -6.59 8.34 14.50
C CYS A 149 -5.66 8.53 13.30
N ASN A 150 -4.59 7.75 13.31
CA ASN A 150 -3.54 7.75 12.31
C ASN A 150 -2.89 6.37 12.25
N ILE A 151 -2.14 6.13 11.18
CA ILE A 151 -1.48 4.86 10.90
C ILE A 151 -0.59 4.33 12.03
N GLY A 152 -0.05 5.20 12.90
CA GLY A 152 0.76 4.81 14.06
C GLY A 152 0.03 4.00 15.12
N ARG A 153 -1.29 3.80 14.99
CA ARG A 153 -2.04 2.84 15.80
C ARG A 153 -1.82 1.40 15.37
N LEU A 154 -1.34 1.15 14.15
CA LEU A 154 -1.01 -0.21 13.70
C LEU A 154 0.07 -0.78 14.62
N SER A 155 -0.28 -1.79 15.39
CA SER A 155 0.58 -2.41 16.39
C SER A 155 1.38 -3.56 15.79
N HIS A 156 0.71 -4.42 15.04
CA HIS A 156 1.32 -5.54 14.35
C HIS A 156 0.38 -6.08 13.27
N TYR A 157 0.91 -6.92 12.40
CA TYR A 157 0.12 -7.77 11.52
C TYR A 157 0.62 -9.20 11.56
N VAL A 158 -0.27 -10.13 11.26
CA VAL A 158 0.04 -11.55 11.10
C VAL A 158 -0.50 -12.03 9.77
N GLY A 159 0.14 -13.05 9.21
CA GLY A 159 -0.29 -13.69 7.97
C GLY A 159 -0.37 -15.20 8.09
N THR A 160 -1.19 -15.78 7.24
CA THR A 160 -1.35 -17.22 7.05
C THR A 160 -0.98 -17.58 5.62
N ASN A 161 -0.30 -18.71 5.43
CA ASN A 161 0.04 -19.29 4.13
C ASN A 161 0.71 -18.30 3.14
N GLY A 162 1.89 -17.74 3.49
CA GLY A 162 2.63 -16.88 2.57
C GLY A 162 4.00 -16.53 3.14
N GLY A 163 5.07 -17.00 2.48
CA GLY A 163 6.44 -16.82 2.93
C GLY A 163 6.75 -15.36 3.27
N GLY A 164 6.88 -15.06 4.56
CA GLY A 164 7.20 -13.73 5.08
C GLY A 164 8.67 -13.36 4.85
N GLY A 165 9.08 -13.20 3.59
CA GLY A 165 10.34 -12.57 3.22
C GLY A 165 10.18 -11.06 3.20
N GLY A 166 10.75 -10.37 4.19
CA GLY A 166 10.74 -8.91 4.26
C GLY A 166 11.15 -8.25 2.95
N GLY A 167 10.34 -7.28 2.52
CA GLY A 167 10.49 -6.57 1.25
C GLY A 167 11.83 -5.87 1.12
N GLY A 168 12.75 -6.50 0.40
CA GLY A 168 13.57 -5.82 -0.59
C GLY A 168 12.82 -5.82 -1.91
N SER A 169 11.64 -5.20 -1.97
CA SER A 169 10.97 -5.01 -3.27
C SER A 169 11.89 -4.09 -4.07
N GLU A 170 12.48 -4.63 -5.13
CA GLU A 170 13.14 -3.84 -6.16
C GLU A 170 12.10 -2.84 -6.65
N VAL A 171 12.23 -1.59 -6.21
CA VAL A 171 11.42 -0.47 -6.68
C VAL A 171 11.58 -0.50 -8.20
N PRO A 172 10.49 -0.70 -8.98
CA PRO A 172 10.59 -0.63 -10.43
C PRO A 172 11.19 0.73 -10.77
N GLU A 173 12.41 0.72 -11.31
CA GLU A 173 13.08 1.96 -11.67
C GLU A 173 12.12 2.76 -12.56
N PRO A 174 11.77 4.00 -12.16
CA PRO A 174 10.80 4.77 -12.92
C PRO A 174 11.36 4.94 -14.34
N ALA A 175 10.49 4.80 -15.35
CA ALA A 175 10.85 4.96 -16.76
C ALA A 175 11.55 6.30 -17.07
N SER A 176 11.56 7.24 -16.12
CA SER A 176 12.40 8.44 -16.12
C SER A 176 13.90 8.17 -16.18
N LEU A 177 14.43 7.06 -15.64
CA LEU A 177 15.84 6.69 -15.80
C LEU A 177 16.15 6.25 -17.22
N LEU A 178 15.24 5.50 -17.84
CA LEU A 178 15.33 5.11 -19.25
C LEU A 178 15.20 6.35 -20.15
N LEU A 179 14.33 7.30 -19.80
CA LEU A 179 14.16 8.58 -20.50
C LEU A 179 15.36 9.52 -20.32
N LEU A 180 15.96 9.55 -19.13
CA LEU A 180 17.20 10.29 -18.84
C LEU A 180 18.36 9.71 -19.64
N GLY A 181 18.47 8.38 -19.71
CA GLY A 181 19.46 7.67 -20.53
C GLY A 181 19.27 7.95 -22.03
N ALA A 182 18.03 7.89 -22.53
CA ALA A 182 17.71 8.22 -23.91
C ALA A 182 17.95 9.71 -24.24
N GLY A 183 17.64 10.61 -23.31
CA GLY A 183 17.91 12.05 -23.41
C GLY A 183 19.39 12.35 -23.53
N LEU A 184 20.22 11.73 -22.70
CA LEU A 184 21.69 11.89 -22.76
C LEU A 184 22.28 11.31 -24.05
N MET A 185 21.81 10.14 -24.49
CA MET A 185 22.21 9.54 -25.78
C MET A 185 21.89 10.45 -26.97
N SER A 186 20.67 11.00 -27.04
CA SER A 186 20.28 11.90 -28.13
C SER A 186 21.12 13.18 -28.16
N MET A 187 21.55 13.70 -27.01
CA MET A 187 22.43 14.87 -26.93
C MET A 187 23.86 14.58 -27.44
N VAL A 188 24.40 13.38 -27.18
CA VAL A 188 25.70 12.92 -27.71
C VAL A 188 25.65 12.77 -29.23
N PHE A 189 24.58 12.18 -29.77
CA PHE A 189 24.40 12.05 -31.22
C PHE A 189 24.16 13.41 -31.90
N ALA A 190 23.44 14.33 -31.25
CA ALA A 190 23.23 15.68 -31.77
C ALA A 190 24.55 16.47 -31.89
N ARG A 191 25.48 16.30 -30.93
CA ARG A 191 26.79 16.98 -30.97
C ARG A 191 27.71 16.48 -32.10
N ARG A 192 27.56 15.22 -32.52
CA ARG A 192 28.33 14.64 -33.64
C ARG A 192 27.88 15.12 -35.02
N ARG A 193 26.68 15.70 -35.14
CA ARG A 193 26.15 16.20 -36.41
C ARG A 193 26.64 17.60 -36.80
N ASN A 194 27.35 18.30 -35.91
CA ASN A 194 27.96 19.61 -36.18
C ASN A 194 29.46 19.52 -36.52
N TRP A 195 29.98 18.34 -36.85
CA TRP A 195 31.38 18.10 -37.27
C TRP A 195 31.47 17.41 -38.64
N VAL A 196 30.55 17.72 -39.56
CA VAL A 196 30.69 17.52 -41.01
C VAL A 196 30.21 18.76 -41.73
#